data_AF-A0A7W8C963-F1
#
_entry.id   AF-A0A7W8C963-F1
#
_cell.length_a   1.000
_cell.length_b   1.000
_cell.length_c   1.000
_cell.angle_alpha   90.00
_cell.angle_beta   90.00
_cell.angle_gamma   90.00
#
_symmetry.space_group_name_H-M   'P 1'
#
loop_
_entity.id
_entity.type
_entity.pdbx_description
1 polymer ?
#
loop_
_entity_poly.entity_id
_entity_poly.type
_entity_poly.pdbx_seq_one_letter_code
_entity_poly.pdbx_strand_id
1 'polypeptide(L)'
;MDPLHGAPAVELACAETVKGSHDPMVTAAHNDYLADAMAPLQGLSRRFWLTHVLDAHAEIGRGAALHATILTAILDRDRYAARAAYVALNDYLVAFAVGALHQRRA
;
A
#
# COMPACT_ATOMS: atom_id res chain seq x y z
N MET A 1 -6.52 -5.70 30.77
CA MET A 1 -5.85 -4.93 29.71
C MET A 1 -6.22 -5.59 28.41
N ASP A 2 -7.24 -5.05 27.74
CA ASP A 2 -7.80 -5.61 26.51
C ASP A 2 -6.93 -5.20 25.31
N PRO A 3 -6.29 -6.14 24.57
CA PRO A 3 -5.38 -5.81 23.47
C PRO A 3 -6.09 -5.29 22.21
N LEU A 4 -7.43 -5.29 22.18
CA LEU A 4 -8.19 -5.17 20.93
C LEU A 4 -8.76 -3.77 20.63
N HIS A 5 -8.53 -2.77 21.49
CA HIS A 5 -9.15 -1.44 21.32
C HIS A 5 -8.34 -0.43 20.49
N GLY A 6 -7.16 -0.82 19.95
CA GLY A 6 -6.29 0.07 19.15
C GLY A 6 -6.10 -0.30 17.67
N ALA A 7 -6.41 -1.54 17.28
CA ALA A 7 -6.18 -2.05 15.93
C ALA A 7 -6.86 -1.26 14.79
N PRO A 8 -8.17 -0.93 14.85
CA PRO A 8 -8.84 -0.26 13.74
C PRO A 8 -8.36 1.17 13.51
N ALA A 9 -7.85 1.85 14.54
CA ALA A 9 -7.34 3.21 14.42
C ALA A 9 -5.98 3.26 13.71
N VAL A 10 -5.09 2.32 14.01
CA VAL A 10 -3.75 2.24 13.42
C VAL A 10 -3.81 1.79 11.96
N GLU A 11 -4.68 0.84 11.63
CA GLU A 11 -4.94 0.40 10.26
C GLU A 11 -5.48 1.54 9.38
N LEU A 12 -6.45 2.31 9.90
CA LEU A 12 -7.02 3.44 9.17
C LEU A 12 -5.98 4.56 8.99
N ALA A 13 -5.20 4.87 10.03
CA ALA A 13 -4.11 5.84 9.92
C ALA A 13 -3.05 5.41 8.89
N CYS A 14 -2.73 4.11 8.82
CA CYS A 14 -1.85 3.57 7.79
C CYS A 14 -2.47 3.75 6.39
N ALA A 15 -3.74 3.39 6.20
CA ALA A 15 -4.43 3.52 4.93
C ALA A 15 -4.47 4.99 4.43
N GLU A 16 -4.69 5.96 5.33
CA GLU A 16 -4.63 7.38 5.01
C GLU A 16 -3.20 7.85 4.68
N THR A 17 -2.19 7.38 5.42
CA THR A 17 -0.78 7.67 5.11
C THR A 17 -0.39 7.14 3.73
N VAL A 18 -0.81 5.91 3.42
CA VAL A 18 -0.61 5.30 2.10
C VAL A 18 -1.33 6.11 1.02
N LYS A 19 -2.56 6.57 1.25
CA LYS A 19 -3.25 7.47 0.30
C LYS A 19 -2.43 8.73 0.04
N GLY A 20 -2.00 9.41 1.09
CA GLY A 20 -1.18 10.63 0.98
C GLY A 20 0.16 10.42 0.27
N SER A 21 0.74 9.21 0.34
CA SER A 21 1.97 8.89 -0.42
C SER A 21 1.75 8.78 -1.93
N HIS A 22 0.54 8.43 -2.38
CA HIS A 22 0.24 8.25 -3.79
C HIS A 22 -0.02 9.56 -4.53
N ASP A 23 -0.66 10.53 -3.86
CA ASP A 23 -1.07 11.79 -4.50
C ASP A 23 0.10 12.52 -5.18
N PRO A 24 1.27 12.73 -4.51
CA PRO A 24 2.41 13.41 -5.14
C PRO A 24 2.96 12.65 -6.35
N MET A 25 2.95 11.31 -6.30
CA MET A 25 3.49 10.46 -7.38
C MET A 25 2.62 10.55 -8.63
N VAL A 26 1.30 10.59 -8.45
CA VAL A 26 0.33 10.75 -9.55
C VAL A 26 0.41 12.16 -10.13
N THR A 27 0.46 13.20 -9.30
CA THR A 27 0.59 14.59 -9.76
C THR A 27 1.89 14.82 -10.53
N ALA A 28 3.00 14.23 -10.09
CA ALA A 28 4.29 14.35 -10.77
C ALA A 28 4.32 13.72 -12.18
N ALA A 29 3.38 12.83 -12.49
CA ALA A 29 3.27 12.24 -13.83
C ALA A 29 2.66 13.20 -14.86
N HIS A 30 2.07 14.32 -14.43
CA HIS A 30 1.41 15.33 -15.30
C HIS A 30 0.46 14.70 -16.32
N ASN A 31 -0.28 13.68 -15.89
CA ASN A 31 -1.18 12.91 -16.74
C ASN A 31 -2.51 12.68 -16.01
N ASP A 32 -3.48 13.55 -16.29
CA ASP A 32 -4.80 13.53 -15.65
C ASP A 32 -5.56 12.23 -15.94
N TYR A 33 -5.40 11.66 -17.14
CA TYR A 33 -5.99 10.35 -17.46
C TYR A 33 -5.41 9.24 -16.57
N LEU A 34 -4.09 9.23 -16.36
CA LEU A 34 -3.45 8.29 -15.45
C LEU A 34 -3.92 8.50 -14.01
N ALA A 35 -4.08 9.75 -13.59
CA ALA A 35 -4.58 10.07 -12.25
C ALA A 35 -5.99 9.51 -12.01
N ASP A 36 -6.89 9.78 -12.95
CA ASP A 36 -8.27 9.32 -12.90
C ASP A 36 -8.37 7.78 -12.94
N ALA A 37 -7.52 7.13 -13.75
CA ALA A 37 -7.46 5.67 -13.82
C ALA A 37 -6.89 5.04 -12.55
N MET A 38 -5.92 5.68 -11.88
CA MET A 38 -5.25 5.15 -10.69
C MET A 38 -6.07 5.30 -9.41
N ALA A 39 -6.85 6.38 -9.28
CA ALA A 39 -7.67 6.65 -8.10
C ALA A 39 -8.56 5.46 -7.66
N PRO A 40 -9.39 4.83 -8.53
CA PRO A 40 -10.21 3.69 -8.14
C PRO A 40 -9.38 2.45 -7.79
N LEU A 41 -8.26 2.20 -8.49
CA LEU A 41 -7.38 1.06 -8.22
C LEU A 41 -6.74 1.16 -6.84
N GLN A 42 -6.20 2.34 -6.50
CA GLN A 42 -5.60 2.60 -5.19
C GLN A 42 -6.64 2.52 -4.07
N GLY A 43 -7.86 3.02 -4.30
CA GLY A 43 -8.97 2.93 -3.35
C GLY A 43 -9.40 1.49 -3.07
N LEU A 44 -9.56 0.67 -4.11
CA LEU A 44 -9.90 -0.75 -3.98
C LEU A 44 -8.79 -1.54 -3.31
N SER A 45 -7.52 -1.27 -3.62
CA SER A 45 -6.37 -1.91 -2.99
C SER A 45 -6.34 -1.68 -1.48
N ARG A 46 -6.53 -0.43 -1.02
CA ARG A 46 -6.57 -0.10 0.42
C ARG A 46 -7.75 -0.77 1.12
N ARG A 47 -8.95 -0.72 0.51
CA ARG A 47 -10.14 -1.38 1.04
C ARG A 47 -9.95 -2.90 1.15
N PHE A 48 -9.35 -3.51 0.14
CA PHE A 48 -9.06 -4.94 0.15
C PHE A 48 -8.11 -5.28 1.29
N TRP A 49 -7.03 -4.51 1.45
CA TRP A 49 -6.07 -4.69 2.54
C TRP A 49 -6.72 -4.58 3.92
N LEU A 50 -7.46 -3.50 4.18
CA LEU A 50 -8.19 -3.28 5.44
C LEU A 50 -9.16 -4.43 5.78
N THR A 51 -9.78 -5.03 4.76
CA THR A 51 -10.76 -6.11 4.96
C THR A 51 -10.11 -7.44 5.33
N HIS A 52 -8.86 -7.68 4.91
CA HIS A 52 -8.23 -9.01 4.97
C HIS A 52 -6.96 -9.05 5.81
N VAL A 53 -6.54 -7.92 6.41
CA VAL A 53 -5.37 -7.89 7.29
C VAL A 53 -5.67 -8.63 8.59
N LEU A 54 -4.81 -9.58 8.96
CA LEU A 54 -4.94 -10.37 10.20
C LEU A 54 -3.89 -9.95 11.24
N ASP A 55 -2.65 -9.75 10.82
CA ASP A 55 -1.57 -9.19 11.65
C ASP A 55 -1.26 -7.77 11.17
N ALA A 56 -2.06 -6.83 11.64
CA ALA A 56 -1.94 -5.43 11.23
C ALA A 56 -0.56 -4.85 11.51
N HIS A 57 0.05 -5.20 12.64
CA HIS A 57 1.36 -4.64 12.99
C HIS A 57 2.46 -5.10 12.02
N ALA A 58 2.52 -6.40 11.72
CA ALA A 58 3.50 -6.93 10.78
C ALA A 58 3.27 -6.42 9.35
N GLU A 59 2.01 -6.41 8.89
CA GLU A 59 1.65 -5.98 7.53
C GLU A 59 1.84 -4.47 7.34
N ILE A 60 1.54 -3.65 8.34
CA ILE A 60 1.83 -2.20 8.31
C ILE A 60 3.34 -1.96 8.22
N GLY A 61 4.15 -2.67 9.03
CA GLY A 61 5.60 -2.54 8.98
C GLY A 61 6.17 -2.88 7.60
N ARG A 62 5.68 -3.96 6.99
CA ARG A 62 6.08 -4.40 5.64
C ARG A 62 5.66 -3.39 4.57
N GLY A 63 4.39 -2.97 4.59
CA GLY A 63 3.87 -1.99 3.64
C GLY A 63 4.60 -0.64 3.74
N ALA A 64 4.82 -0.14 4.97
CA ALA A 64 5.54 1.09 5.21
C ALA A 64 6.97 1.06 4.65
N ALA A 65 7.70 -0.04 4.84
CA ALA A 65 9.05 -0.20 4.29
C ALA A 65 9.07 -0.15 2.75
N LEU A 66 8.09 -0.78 2.09
CA LEU A 66 7.97 -0.76 0.63
C LEU A 66 7.67 0.66 0.11
N HIS A 67 6.71 1.36 0.72
CA HIS A 67 6.40 2.74 0.37
C HIS A 67 7.58 3.69 0.61
N ALA A 68 8.28 3.55 1.74
CA ALA A 68 9.47 4.33 2.03
C ALA A 68 10.56 4.11 0.97
N THR A 69 10.80 2.87 0.56
CA THR A 69 11.79 2.54 -0.48
C THR A 69 11.45 3.20 -1.82
N ILE A 70 10.17 3.21 -2.22
CA ILE A 70 9.71 3.91 -3.42
C ILE A 70 10.01 5.41 -3.32
N LEU A 71 9.59 6.04 -2.21
CA LEU A 71 9.74 7.48 -2.02
C LEU A 71 11.21 7.89 -1.97
N THR A 72 12.07 7.13 -1.28
CA THR A 72 13.52 7.37 -1.26
C THR A 72 14.11 7.29 -2.66
N ALA A 73 13.80 6.26 -3.43
CA ALA A 73 14.31 6.13 -4.79
C ALA A 73 13.84 7.27 -5.72
N ILE A 74 12.60 7.75 -5.54
CA ILE A 74 12.09 8.92 -6.26
C ILE A 74 12.86 10.18 -5.87
N LEU A 75 13.09 10.42 -4.57
CA LEU A 75 13.84 11.57 -4.08
C LEU A 75 15.29 11.57 -4.58
N ASP A 76 15.90 10.39 -4.65
CA ASP A 76 17.24 10.19 -5.21
C ASP A 76 17.29 10.28 -6.74
N ARG A 77 16.13 10.42 -7.39
CA ARG A 77 15.96 10.42 -8.86
C ARG A 77 16.48 9.16 -9.54
N ASP A 78 16.54 8.05 -8.81
CA ASP A 78 16.91 6.75 -9.36
C ASP A 78 15.67 6.04 -9.92
N ARG A 79 15.45 6.22 -11.23
CA ARG A 79 14.34 5.60 -11.96
C ARG A 79 14.37 4.07 -11.92
N TYR A 80 15.54 3.44 -11.83
CA TYR A 80 15.65 1.98 -11.85
C TYR A 80 15.32 1.42 -10.47
N ALA A 81 15.84 2.04 -9.40
CA ALA A 81 15.48 1.68 -8.04
C ALA A 81 13.99 1.94 -7.77
N ALA A 82 13.44 3.06 -8.23
CA ALA A 82 12.02 3.37 -8.06
C ALA A 82 11.14 2.31 -8.75
N ARG A 83 11.47 1.94 -10.00
CA ARG A 83 10.78 0.89 -10.72
C ARG A 83 10.85 -0.45 -9.99
N ALA A 84 12.04 -0.86 -9.53
CA ALA A 84 12.21 -2.11 -8.79
C ALA A 84 11.40 -2.11 -7.49
N ALA A 85 11.36 -0.99 -6.77
CA ALA A 85 10.58 -0.83 -5.55
C ALA A 85 9.07 -0.92 -5.80
N TYR A 86 8.55 -0.33 -6.89
CA TYR A 86 7.16 -0.50 -7.28
C TYR A 86 6.81 -1.94 -7.64
N VAL A 87 7.69 -2.65 -8.35
CA VAL A 87 7.49 -4.07 -8.65
C VAL A 87 7.42 -4.88 -7.35
N ALA A 88 8.34 -4.64 -6.41
CA ALA A 88 8.32 -5.30 -5.10
C ALA A 88 7.03 -5.02 -4.30
N LEU A 89 6.52 -3.78 -4.34
CA LEU A 89 5.23 -3.44 -3.74
C LEU A 89 4.10 -4.24 -4.39
N ASN A 90 4.09 -4.34 -5.73
CA ASN A 90 3.06 -5.09 -6.44
C ASN A 90 3.12 -6.60 -6.13
N ASP A 91 4.31 -7.19 -6.10
CA ASP A 91 4.53 -8.59 -5.74
C ASP A 91 4.00 -8.89 -4.34
N TYR A 92 4.25 -7.98 -3.38
CA TYR A 92 3.68 -8.04 -2.04
C TYR A 92 2.15 -8.01 -2.06
N LEU A 93 1.53 -7.06 -2.79
CA LEU A 93 0.07 -6.93 -2.86
C LEU A 93 -0.59 -8.16 -3.50
N VAL A 94 0.04 -8.74 -4.51
CA VAL A 94 -0.42 -9.99 -5.15
C VAL A 94 -0.32 -11.16 -4.17
N ALA A 95 0.81 -11.31 -3.48
CA ALA A 95 0.99 -12.36 -2.47
C ALA A 95 -0.03 -12.25 -1.33
N PHE A 96 -0.27 -11.02 -0.84
CA PHE A 96 -1.29 -10.73 0.15
C PHE A 96 -2.69 -11.15 -0.33
N ALA A 97 -3.07 -10.76 -1.55
CA ALA A 97 -4.38 -11.08 -2.11
C ALA A 97 -4.59 -12.60 -2.31
N VAL A 98 -3.58 -13.31 -2.82
CA VAL A 98 -3.64 -14.77 -2.98
C VAL A 98 -3.72 -15.45 -1.61
N GLY A 99 -2.96 -15.00 -0.62
CA GLY A 99 -3.01 -15.50 0.75
C GLY A 99 -4.40 -15.35 1.38
N ALA A 100 -5.02 -14.17 1.24
CA ALA A 100 -6.36 -13.89 1.73
C ALA A 100 -7.43 -14.80 1.09
N LEU A 101 -7.29 -15.14 -0.19
CA LEU A 101 -8.20 -16.07 -0.87
C LEU A 101 -8.07 -17.50 -0.35
N HIS A 102 -6.86 -17.96 -0.04
CA HIS A 102 -6.65 -19.29 0.54
C HIS A 102 -7.23 -19.41 1.95
N GLN A 103 -7.12 -18.37 2.76
CA GLN A 103 -7.69 -18.35 4.12
C GLN A 103 -9.22 -18.42 4.14
N ARG A 104 -9.91 -17.93 3.11
CA ARG A 104 -11.38 -18.05 2.99
C ARG A 104 -11.88 -19.44 2.61
N ARG A 105 -11.00 -20.34 2.18
CA ARG A 105 -11.34 -21.71 1.74
C ARG A 105 -11.06 -22.79 2.79
N ALA A 106 -10.36 -22.43 3.86
CA ALA A 106 -10.09 -23.28 5.03
C ALA A 106 -11.19 -23.08 6.08
#